data_AF-A0A7K4BGY9-F1
#
_entry.id   AF-A0A7K4BGY9-F1
#
_cell.length_a   1.000
_cell.length_b   1.000
_cell.length_c   1.000
_cell.angle_alpha   90.00
_cell.angle_beta   90.00
_cell.angle_gamma   90.00
#
_symmetry.space_group_name_H-M   'P 1'
#
loop_
_entity.id
_entity.type
_entity.pdbx_description
1 polymer ?
#
loop_
_entity_poly.entity_id
_entity_poly.type
_entity_poly.pdbx_seq_one_letter_code
_entity_poly.pdbx_strand_id
1 'polypeptide(L)'
;MQPAELVKTAIRRGLAGVAVTDHNTIVGGLRAREFETEDFRVIVGSEVMTDRGEVIGLFLSEEIAPGNFEDVVTAIREQGGFVLLPHPFDRLRSTALHPQPGDTGRIDGIEGFNARCIFQA
;
A
#
# COMPACT_ATOMS: atom_id res chain seq x y z
N MET A 1 9.32 -10.16 9.38
CA MET A 1 9.70 -11.22 8.41
C MET A 1 10.74 -10.64 7.48
N GLN A 2 11.73 -11.40 7.02
CA GLN A 2 12.72 -10.89 6.05
C GLN A 2 12.13 -10.89 4.62
N PRO A 3 12.49 -9.95 3.73
CA PRO A 3 11.94 -9.86 2.38
C PRO A 3 12.03 -11.16 1.55
N ALA A 4 13.17 -11.85 1.61
CA ALA A 4 13.36 -13.14 0.94
C ALA A 4 12.35 -14.21 1.41
N GLU A 5 12.11 -14.28 2.72
CA GLU A 5 11.18 -15.25 3.31
C GLU A 5 9.73 -14.92 3.00
N LEU A 6 9.40 -13.62 2.83
CA LEU A 6 8.09 -13.16 2.38
C LEU A 6 7.79 -13.69 0.97
N VAL A 7 8.69 -13.45 0.02
CA VAL A 7 8.52 -13.89 -1.38
C VAL A 7 8.46 -15.42 -1.48
N LYS A 8 9.40 -16.12 -0.82
CA LYS A 8 9.41 -17.59 -0.78
C LYS A 8 8.13 -18.17 -0.17
N THR A 9 7.57 -17.52 0.83
CA THR A 9 6.31 -17.97 1.44
C THR A 9 5.12 -17.70 0.53
N ALA A 10 5.05 -16.54 -0.10
CA ALA A 10 4.00 -16.22 -1.06
C ALA A 10 3.96 -17.21 -2.23
N ILE A 11 5.13 -17.53 -2.82
CA ILE A 11 5.27 -18.55 -3.87
C ILE A 11 4.77 -19.93 -3.38
N ARG A 12 5.21 -20.38 -2.20
CA ARG A 12 4.76 -21.66 -1.62
C ARG A 12 3.25 -21.70 -1.34
N ARG A 13 2.61 -20.55 -1.17
CA ARG A 13 1.16 -20.41 -0.97
C ARG A 13 0.39 -20.33 -2.29
N GLY A 14 1.06 -20.39 -3.43
CA GLY A 14 0.44 -20.34 -4.75
C GLY A 14 -0.01 -18.94 -5.19
N LEU A 15 0.57 -17.89 -4.61
CA LEU A 15 0.32 -16.51 -5.07
C LEU A 15 1.14 -16.22 -6.33
N ALA A 16 0.58 -15.43 -7.25
CA ALA A 16 1.27 -14.95 -8.45
C ALA A 16 2.07 -13.65 -8.20
N GLY A 17 1.93 -13.06 -7.02
CA GLY A 17 2.67 -11.87 -6.64
C GLY A 17 2.23 -11.28 -5.30
N VAL A 18 2.94 -10.24 -4.88
CA VAL A 18 2.68 -9.47 -3.66
C VAL A 18 2.97 -7.99 -3.89
N ALA A 19 2.22 -7.13 -3.21
CA ALA A 19 2.64 -5.75 -2.97
C ALA A 19 3.23 -5.68 -1.56
N VAL A 20 4.40 -5.06 -1.42
CA VAL A 20 5.01 -4.81 -0.11
C VAL A 20 4.86 -3.33 0.20
N THR A 21 4.16 -3.03 1.29
CA THR A 21 3.72 -1.68 1.68
C THR A 21 4.11 -1.40 3.12
N ASP A 22 5.41 -1.36 3.41
CA ASP A 22 5.90 -0.99 4.74
C ASP A 22 5.50 0.46 5.08
N HIS A 23 5.38 0.79 6.37
CA HIS A 23 4.98 2.13 6.78
C HIS A 23 6.06 3.16 6.45
N ASN A 24 5.70 4.16 5.64
CA ASN A 24 6.52 5.32 5.29
C ASN A 24 7.90 4.97 4.68
N THR A 25 8.06 3.77 4.12
CA THR A 25 9.29 3.38 3.43
C THR A 25 9.04 2.34 2.34
N ILE A 26 9.79 2.42 1.24
CA ILE A 26 9.77 1.40 0.17
C ILE A 26 10.94 0.40 0.28
N VAL A 27 11.85 0.56 1.25
CA VAL A 27 13.09 -0.24 1.34
C VAL A 27 12.82 -1.74 1.40
N GLY A 28 11.81 -2.19 2.14
CA GLY A 28 11.44 -3.60 2.20
C GLY A 28 10.88 -4.12 0.89
N GLY A 29 10.10 -3.31 0.18
CA GLY A 29 9.60 -3.63 -1.16
C GLY A 29 10.69 -3.70 -2.21
N LEU A 30 11.64 -2.76 -2.19
CA LEU A 30 12.82 -2.80 -3.06
C LEU A 30 13.64 -4.09 -2.86
N ARG A 31 13.88 -4.46 -1.60
CA ARG A 31 14.58 -5.71 -1.26
C ARG A 31 13.77 -6.95 -1.64
N ALA A 32 12.45 -6.93 -1.48
CA ALA A 32 11.61 -8.06 -1.87
C ALA A 32 11.64 -8.28 -3.40
N ARG A 33 11.69 -7.19 -4.17
CA ARG A 33 11.74 -7.23 -5.64
C ARG A 33 13.01 -7.89 -6.18
N GLU A 34 14.11 -7.92 -5.41
CA GLU A 34 15.32 -8.67 -5.77
C GLU A 34 15.08 -10.19 -5.86
N PHE A 35 14.00 -10.69 -5.25
CA PHE A 35 13.61 -12.11 -5.26
C PHE A 35 12.45 -12.41 -6.22
N GLU A 36 12.08 -11.45 -7.07
CA GLU A 36 11.08 -11.64 -8.11
C GLU A 36 11.49 -12.78 -9.08
N THR A 37 10.51 -13.50 -9.63
CA THR A 37 10.75 -14.56 -10.63
C THR A 37 9.88 -14.31 -11.88
N GLU A 38 10.07 -15.10 -12.94
CA GLU A 38 9.27 -14.97 -14.16
C GLU A 38 7.75 -15.15 -13.89
N ASP A 39 7.40 -16.02 -12.95
CA ASP A 39 6.01 -16.38 -12.60
C ASP A 39 5.49 -15.68 -11.33
N PHE A 40 6.31 -14.84 -10.68
CA PHE A 40 5.94 -14.18 -9.42
C PHE A 40 6.36 -12.72 -9.43
N ARG A 41 5.41 -11.79 -9.24
CA ARG A 41 5.68 -10.34 -9.27
C ARG A 41 5.73 -9.70 -7.88
N VAL A 42 6.61 -8.71 -7.72
CA VAL A 42 6.68 -7.87 -6.52
C VAL A 42 6.39 -6.42 -6.89
N ILE A 43 5.30 -5.88 -6.37
CA ILE A 43 4.95 -4.48 -6.48
C ILE A 43 5.55 -3.73 -5.29
N VAL A 44 6.37 -2.73 -5.58
CA VAL A 44 6.94 -1.84 -4.57
C VAL A 44 5.89 -0.79 -4.21
N GLY A 45 5.58 -0.67 -2.93
CA GLY A 45 4.67 0.34 -2.40
C GLY A 45 5.03 0.76 -0.99
N SER A 46 4.22 1.65 -0.42
CA SER A 46 4.38 2.15 0.95
C SER A 46 3.01 2.51 1.52
N GLU A 47 2.77 2.20 2.78
CA GLU A 47 1.63 2.71 3.55
C GLU A 47 2.05 4.02 4.22
N VAL A 48 1.71 5.14 3.60
CA VAL A 48 2.15 6.48 3.98
C VAL A 48 1.13 7.10 4.93
N MET A 49 1.62 7.58 6.07
CA MET A 49 0.82 8.34 7.03
C MET A 49 0.52 9.73 6.51
N THR A 50 -0.74 10.14 6.57
CA THR A 50 -1.19 11.50 6.25
C THR A 50 -1.87 12.16 7.44
N ASP A 51 -2.13 13.45 7.34
CA ASP A 51 -2.97 14.21 8.28
C ASP A 51 -4.44 13.74 8.33
N ARG A 52 -4.86 12.90 7.38
CA ARG A 52 -6.22 12.33 7.30
C ARG A 52 -6.27 10.82 7.60
N GLY A 53 -5.13 10.18 7.86
CA GLY A 53 -5.00 8.72 8.01
C GLY A 53 -4.03 8.11 7.00
N GLU A 54 -4.03 6.79 6.86
CA GLU A 54 -3.09 6.07 6.00
C GLU A 54 -3.56 5.98 4.54
N VAL A 55 -2.60 6.06 3.61
CA VAL A 55 -2.79 5.87 2.18
C VAL A 55 -1.71 4.93 1.67
N ILE A 56 -2.08 3.95 0.85
CA ILE A 56 -1.11 3.09 0.16
C ILE A 56 -0.81 3.68 -1.22
N GLY A 57 0.47 3.91 -1.50
CA GLY A 57 0.98 4.11 -2.84
C GLY A 57 1.57 2.81 -3.38
N LEU A 58 1.15 2.39 -4.58
CA LEU A 58 1.73 1.24 -5.29
C LEU A 58 2.50 1.68 -6.53
N PHE A 59 3.40 0.83 -7.01
CA PHE A 59 4.29 1.07 -8.15
C PHE A 59 5.26 2.24 -7.94
N LEU A 60 5.73 2.40 -6.70
CA LEU A 60 6.64 3.49 -6.32
C LEU A 60 8.08 3.18 -6.73
N SER A 61 8.81 4.22 -7.11
CA SER A 61 10.25 4.19 -7.39
C SER A 61 11.08 4.98 -6.39
N GLU A 62 10.49 5.96 -5.70
CA GLU A 62 11.14 6.83 -4.72
C GLU A 62 10.32 6.92 -3.43
N GLU A 63 10.99 7.28 -2.33
CA GLU A 63 10.34 7.47 -1.04
C GLU A 63 9.36 8.63 -1.06
N ILE A 64 8.28 8.51 -0.28
CA ILE A 64 7.27 9.56 -0.11
C ILE A 64 7.26 9.97 1.36
N ALA A 65 7.43 11.27 1.59
CA ALA A 65 7.39 11.81 2.94
C ALA A 65 5.95 11.79 3.49
N PRO A 66 5.75 11.43 4.77
CA PRO A 66 4.47 11.60 5.45
C PRO A 66 4.09 13.08 5.54
N GLY A 67 2.81 13.41 5.47
CA GLY A 67 2.39 14.81 5.49
C GLY A 67 0.91 15.03 5.17
N ASN A 68 0.64 16.11 4.44
CA ASN A 68 -0.72 16.40 3.99
C ASN A 68 -1.18 15.36 2.96
N PHE A 69 -2.45 14.94 3.06
CA PHE A 69 -3.04 13.96 2.16
C PHE A 69 -2.89 14.32 0.68
N GLU A 70 -3.11 15.58 0.28
CA GLU A 70 -3.03 15.98 -1.12
C GLU A 70 -1.59 15.92 -1.65
N ASP A 71 -0.61 16.28 -0.83
CA ASP A 71 0.81 16.21 -1.18
C ASP A 71 1.24 14.75 -1.38
N VAL A 72 0.80 13.85 -0.48
CA VAL A 72 1.08 12.41 -0.60
C VAL A 72 0.43 11.81 -1.83
N VAL A 73 -0.84 12.11 -2.10
CA VAL A 73 -1.55 11.64 -3.31
C VAL A 73 -0.86 12.15 -4.57
N THR A 74 -0.44 13.43 -4.58
CA THR A 74 0.29 14.03 -5.70
C THR A 74 1.62 13.32 -5.93
N ALA A 75 2.41 13.12 -4.87
CA ALA A 75 3.69 12.42 -4.95
C ALA A 75 3.58 10.97 -5.45
N ILE A 76 2.51 10.25 -5.09
CA ILE A 76 2.22 8.91 -5.65
C ILE A 76 1.95 9.03 -7.15
N ARG A 77 1.10 9.97 -7.56
CA ARG A 77 0.69 10.13 -8.97
C ARG A 77 1.80 10.62 -9.88
N GLU A 78 2.69 11.49 -9.39
CA GLU A 78 3.86 11.96 -10.15
C GLU A 78 4.80 10.82 -10.53
N GLN A 79 4.82 9.75 -9.74
CA GLN A 79 5.55 8.51 -10.05
C GLN A 79 4.76 7.54 -10.95
N GLY A 80 3.54 7.91 -11.38
CA GLY A 80 2.62 7.02 -12.09
C GLY A 80 2.03 5.92 -11.19
N GLY A 81 2.09 6.11 -9.87
CA GLY A 81 1.62 5.15 -8.88
C GLY A 81 0.11 5.08 -8.76
N PHE A 82 -0.36 4.02 -8.10
CA PHE A 82 -1.76 3.77 -7.81
C PHE A 82 -2.08 4.12 -6.36
N VAL A 83 -3.12 4.92 -6.14
CA VAL A 83 -3.55 5.39 -4.82
C VAL A 83 -4.64 4.47 -4.27
N LEU A 84 -4.30 3.70 -3.24
CA LEU A 84 -5.18 2.74 -2.58
C LEU A 84 -5.47 3.19 -1.15
N LEU A 85 -6.74 3.15 -0.75
CA LEU A 85 -7.15 3.41 0.61
C LEU A 85 -7.16 2.11 1.44
N PRO A 86 -6.27 1.93 2.43
CA PRO A 86 -6.25 0.75 3.28
C PRO A 86 -7.33 0.85 4.37
N HIS A 87 -7.90 -0.31 4.72
CA HIS A 87 -8.80 -0.52 5.87
C HIS A 87 -9.84 0.59 6.19
N PRO A 88 -10.51 1.24 5.23
CA PRO A 88 -11.30 2.44 5.52
C PRO A 88 -12.59 2.19 6.32
N PHE A 89 -12.96 0.92 6.52
CA PHE A 89 -14.14 0.52 7.30
C PHE A 89 -13.77 -0.01 8.70
N ASP A 90 -12.49 -0.02 9.06
CA ASP A 90 -12.03 -0.35 10.41
C ASP A 90 -12.28 0.84 11.35
N ARG A 91 -13.53 1.03 11.77
CA ARG A 91 -13.95 2.17 12.60
C ARG A 91 -13.27 2.24 13.97
N LEU A 92 -12.53 1.20 14.37
CA LEU A 92 -11.77 1.15 15.63
C LEU A 92 -10.32 1.57 15.44
N ARG A 93 -9.85 1.68 14.19
CA ARG A 93 -8.48 2.06 13.87
C ARG A 93 -8.39 3.57 13.69
N SER A 94 -7.60 4.21 14.55
CA SER A 94 -7.40 5.67 14.53
C SER A 94 -6.71 6.19 13.27
N THR A 95 -6.05 5.31 12.50
CA THR A 95 -5.33 5.64 11.27
C THR A 95 -6.16 5.41 10.01
N ALA A 96 -7.39 4.89 10.12
CA ALA A 96 -8.27 4.69 8.98
C ALA A 96 -8.74 6.05 8.43
N LEU A 97 -8.46 6.31 7.16
CA LEU A 97 -9.02 7.45 6.45
C LEU A 97 -10.42 7.05 5.93
N HIS A 98 -11.43 7.84 6.28
CA HIS A 98 -12.79 7.66 5.78
C HIS A 98 -13.01 8.55 4.54
N PRO A 99 -13.28 7.97 3.36
CA PRO A 99 -13.37 8.73 2.12
C PRO A 99 -14.59 9.65 2.14
N GLN A 100 -14.41 10.86 1.62
CA GLN A 100 -15.43 11.90 1.47
C GLN A 100 -15.78 12.06 -0.01
N PRO A 101 -16.96 12.62 -0.37
CA PRO A 101 -17.32 12.88 -1.77
C PRO A 101 -16.27 13.69 -2.55
N GLY A 102 -15.54 14.58 -1.88
CA GLY A 102 -14.45 15.38 -2.46
C GLY A 102 -13.20 14.57 -2.87
N ASP A 103 -13.04 13.34 -2.39
CA ASP A 103 -11.89 12.48 -2.72
C ASP A 103 -12.06 11.76 -4.08
N THR A 104 -13.21 11.94 -4.73
CA THR A 104 -13.48 11.39 -6.05
C THR A 104 -12.39 11.84 -7.04
N GLY A 105 -11.77 10.88 -7.73
CA GLY A 105 -10.67 11.13 -8.68
C GLY A 105 -9.28 11.24 -8.04
N ARG A 106 -9.17 11.18 -6.71
CA ARG A 106 -7.89 11.13 -5.99
C ARG A 106 -7.51 9.71 -5.59
N ILE A 107 -8.51 8.89 -5.29
CA ILE A 107 -8.36 7.50 -4.87
C ILE A 107 -8.71 6.58 -6.05
N ASP A 108 -7.82 5.64 -6.36
CA ASP A 108 -8.01 4.70 -7.47
C ASP A 108 -8.62 3.38 -6.99
N GLY A 109 -8.44 3.02 -5.71
CA GLY A 109 -9.01 1.81 -5.13
C GLY A 109 -9.21 1.89 -3.62
N ILE A 110 -10.02 0.96 -3.10
CA ILE A 110 -10.29 0.78 -1.68
C ILE A 110 -10.06 -0.69 -1.32
N GLU A 111 -9.41 -0.95 -0.19
CA GLU A 111 -9.31 -2.30 0.37
C GLU A 111 -10.69 -2.79 0.85
N GLY A 112 -11.29 -3.73 0.13
CA GLY A 112 -12.56 -4.36 0.51
C GLY A 112 -12.42 -5.54 1.48
N PHE A 113 -11.26 -6.19 1.51
CA PHE A 113 -10.95 -7.27 2.42
C PHE A 113 -9.61 -7.04 3.09
N ASN A 114 -9.64 -6.90 4.41
CA ASN A 114 -8.46 -6.86 5.26
C ASN A 114 -8.61 -7.93 6.35
N ALA A 115 -7.64 -8.84 6.45
CA ALA A 115 -7.68 -9.96 7.39
C ALA A 115 -7.59 -9.54 8.87
N ARG A 116 -7.30 -8.26 9.13
CA ARG A 116 -7.11 -7.68 10.47
C ARG A 116 -8.23 -6.73 10.87
N CYS A 117 -9.17 -6.42 9.98
CA CYS A 117 -10.33 -5.58 10.30
C CYS A 117 -11.42 -6.40 10.98
N ILE A 118 -11.99 -5.85 12.05
CA ILE A 118 -13.13 -6.45 12.76
C ILE A 118 -14.42 -6.29 11.95
N PHE A 119 -14.55 -5.16 11.25
CA PHE A 119 -15.65 -4.87 10.34
C PHE A 119 -15.13 -4.86 8.91
N GLN A 120 -15.76 -5.66 8.05
CA GLN A 120 -15.45 -5.73 6.62
C GLN A 120 -16.51 -4.96 5.81
N ALA A 121 -16.17 -4.57 4.59
CA ALA A 121 -17.04 -3.83 3.68
C ALA A 121 -18.20 -4.67 3.13
#